data_AF-A0A2C6A4Y3-F1
#
_entry.id   AF-A0A2C6A4Y3-F1
#
_cell.length_a   1.000
_cell.length_b   1.000
_cell.length_c   1.000
_cell.angle_alpha   90.00
_cell.angle_beta   90.00
_cell.angle_gamma   90.00
#
_symmetry.space_group_name_H-M   'P 1'
#
loop_
_entity.id
_entity.type
_entity.pdbx_description
1 polymer ?
#
loop_
_entity_poly.entity_id
_entity_poly.type
_entity_poly.pdbx_seq_one_letter_code
_entity_poly.pdbx_strand_id
1 'polypeptide(L)'
;MESGFIANDIDLAVQSGWWKQAKQVPPVLQGRRDIHFECDESTTTNRGAKTTITRVVTVLYQDYSQTVLTARYDPYNVSDVELEQRHEAPPRALRQDQMEEYHEQFGRRLAEAAASRKDTVVGDGTPRGLVLELLRPLKGALWPVGTRSYGALVYSNMANASTQQHDAIRPGDIMSIRNAKFQGKHGPMHAKYSAEVGKPDHVAVVAEWDGTKKKVRAWEQGRESKKVKMESFKLDDLRSGEVKIWRVMPRSWLGWDSQP
;
A
#
# COMPACT_ATOMS: atom_id res chain seq x y z
N MET A 1 27.44 4.10 -3.66
CA MET A 1 26.65 4.08 -2.41
C MET A 1 25.24 3.75 -2.82
N GLU A 2 24.77 2.54 -2.53
CA GLU A 2 23.35 2.23 -2.69
C GLU A 2 22.58 3.25 -1.84
N SER A 3 21.66 3.97 -2.48
CA SER A 3 20.66 4.78 -1.80
C SER A 3 20.06 3.94 -0.67
N GLY A 4 19.92 4.49 0.54
CA GLY A 4 19.37 3.76 1.69
C GLY A 4 17.88 3.40 1.57
N PHE A 5 17.37 3.23 0.35
CA PHE A 5 15.98 2.98 -0.05
C PHE A 5 15.95 2.12 -1.33
N ILE A 6 14.79 1.57 -1.66
CA ILE A 6 14.63 0.54 -2.70
C ILE A 6 14.80 1.09 -4.11
N ALA A 7 14.30 2.30 -4.41
CA ALA A 7 14.43 2.88 -5.73
C ALA A 7 15.91 3.05 -6.14
N ASN A 8 16.24 2.49 -7.29
CA ASN A 8 17.58 2.45 -7.86
C ASN A 8 17.48 2.39 -9.40
N ASP A 9 18.61 2.62 -10.07
CA ASP A 9 18.70 2.50 -11.53
C ASP A 9 18.24 1.10 -11.99
N ILE A 10 17.36 1.07 -12.99
CA ILE A 10 16.89 -0.18 -13.60
C ILE A 10 17.27 -0.25 -15.08
N ASP A 11 17.22 -1.45 -15.65
CA ASP A 11 17.34 -1.61 -17.10
C ASP A 11 16.05 -1.10 -17.78
N LEU A 12 16.18 0.01 -18.51
CA LEU A 12 15.08 0.62 -19.26
C LEU A 12 14.74 -0.15 -20.53
N ALA A 13 15.62 -1.05 -20.99
CA ALA A 13 15.44 -1.91 -22.15
C ALA A 13 14.81 -1.18 -23.35
N VAL A 14 15.44 -0.08 -23.80
CA VAL A 14 14.94 0.83 -24.87
C VAL A 14 14.37 0.05 -26.07
N GLN A 15 15.07 -1.03 -26.46
CA GLN A 15 14.73 -1.88 -27.60
C GLN A 15 13.38 -2.60 -27.47
N SER A 16 12.89 -2.82 -26.25
CA SER A 16 11.57 -3.43 -26.02
C SER A 16 10.42 -2.53 -26.47
N GLY A 17 10.65 -1.22 -26.61
CA GLY A 17 9.62 -0.27 -27.01
C GLY A 17 8.45 -0.16 -26.02
N TRP A 18 8.63 -0.55 -24.75
CA TRP A 18 7.58 -0.48 -23.72
C TRP A 18 6.91 0.90 -23.65
N TRP A 19 7.72 1.95 -23.85
CA TRP A 19 7.34 3.35 -23.86
C TRP A 19 6.49 3.76 -25.07
N LYS A 20 6.13 2.85 -26.00
CA LYS A 20 5.23 3.10 -27.15
C LYS A 20 3.75 2.80 -26.86
N GLN A 21 3.47 2.05 -25.80
CA GLN A 21 2.10 1.77 -25.35
C GLN A 21 1.77 2.52 -24.07
N ALA A 22 0.50 2.88 -23.88
CA ALA A 22 0.04 3.49 -22.64
C ALA A 22 0.05 2.46 -21.49
N LYS A 23 0.27 2.93 -20.26
CA LYS A 23 0.22 2.11 -19.03
C LYS A 23 1.16 0.90 -19.04
N GLN A 24 2.32 1.05 -19.68
CA GLN A 24 3.38 0.05 -19.70
C GLN A 24 4.58 0.51 -18.88
N VAL A 25 5.36 -0.46 -18.43
CA VAL A 25 6.62 -0.29 -17.71
C VAL A 25 7.73 -1.08 -18.40
N PRO A 26 9.02 -0.75 -18.17
CA PRO A 26 10.13 -1.58 -18.64
C PRO A 26 9.96 -3.06 -18.28
N PRO A 27 10.45 -4.00 -19.12
CA PRO A 27 10.33 -5.44 -18.89
C PRO A 27 10.74 -5.91 -17.49
N VAL A 28 11.78 -5.31 -16.89
CA VAL A 28 12.26 -5.65 -15.54
C VAL A 28 11.22 -5.41 -14.43
N LEU A 29 10.22 -4.56 -14.68
CA LEU A 29 9.13 -4.26 -13.75
C LEU A 29 7.84 -5.00 -14.07
N GLN A 30 7.73 -5.62 -15.25
CA GLN A 30 6.50 -6.31 -15.67
C GLN A 30 6.23 -7.53 -14.79
N GLY A 31 4.97 -7.68 -14.36
CA GLY A 31 4.54 -8.80 -13.52
C GLY A 31 4.92 -8.70 -12.03
N ARG A 32 5.68 -7.67 -11.62
CA ARG A 32 5.96 -7.42 -10.20
C ARG A 32 4.67 -7.10 -9.44
N ARG A 33 4.51 -7.73 -8.27
CA ARG A 33 3.32 -7.61 -7.42
C ARG A 33 3.53 -6.75 -6.18
N ASP A 34 4.72 -6.20 -6.03
CA ASP A 34 5.22 -5.46 -4.88
C ASP A 34 5.57 -4.01 -5.22
N ILE A 35 5.13 -3.54 -6.39
CA ILE A 35 5.18 -2.15 -6.83
C ILE A 35 3.79 -1.63 -7.14
N HIS A 36 3.64 -0.31 -7.18
CA HIS A 36 2.53 0.40 -7.79
C HIS A 36 3.11 1.35 -8.84
N PHE A 37 2.39 1.60 -9.94
CA PHE A 37 2.86 2.57 -10.93
C PHE A 37 1.70 3.36 -11.54
N GLU A 38 2.01 4.59 -11.91
CA GLU A 38 1.12 5.51 -12.63
C GLU A 38 1.83 6.00 -13.89
N CYS A 39 1.05 6.31 -14.92
CA CYS A 39 1.57 6.74 -16.21
C CYS A 39 0.83 7.98 -16.69
N ASP A 40 1.58 9.05 -16.88
CA ASP A 40 1.10 10.30 -17.48
C ASP A 40 1.66 10.45 -18.89
N GLU A 41 0.85 10.97 -19.79
CA GLU A 41 1.24 11.26 -21.18
C GLU A 41 0.86 12.69 -21.53
N SER A 42 1.79 13.41 -22.16
CA SER A 42 1.51 14.69 -22.80
C SER A 42 2.06 14.71 -24.23
N THR A 43 1.35 15.40 -25.11
CA THR A 43 1.78 15.60 -26.50
C THR A 43 1.95 17.09 -26.74
N THR A 44 3.13 17.48 -27.23
CA THR A 44 3.40 18.86 -27.66
C THR A 44 3.65 18.88 -29.16
N THR A 45 2.96 19.78 -29.87
CA THR A 45 3.15 19.99 -31.30
C THR A 45 3.56 21.43 -31.55
N ASN A 46 4.81 21.63 -31.97
CA ASN A 46 5.25 22.94 -32.44
C ASN A 46 4.68 23.18 -33.84
N ARG A 47 4.01 24.34 -34.03
CA ARG A 47 3.25 24.81 -35.23
C ARG A 47 3.85 24.40 -36.58
N GLY A 48 3.76 23.12 -36.93
CA GLY A 48 4.11 22.55 -38.24
C GLY A 48 5.41 21.74 -38.37
N ALA A 49 6.21 21.45 -37.32
CA ALA A 49 7.53 20.81 -37.54
C ALA A 49 7.91 19.61 -36.66
N LYS A 50 7.53 19.56 -35.38
CA LYS A 50 7.91 18.44 -34.49
C LYS A 50 6.79 18.16 -33.49
N THR A 51 6.30 16.92 -33.50
CA THR A 51 5.42 16.38 -32.47
C THR A 51 6.28 15.61 -31.49
N THR A 52 6.13 15.86 -30.20
CA THR A 52 6.86 15.14 -29.15
C THR A 52 5.88 14.62 -28.14
N ILE A 53 5.88 13.30 -27.96
CA ILE A 53 5.17 12.63 -26.88
C ILE A 53 6.13 12.53 -25.70
N THR A 54 5.70 13.02 -24.55
CA THR A 54 6.38 12.82 -23.26
C THR A 54 5.55 11.88 -22.42
N ARG A 55 6.14 10.77 -22.00
CA ARG A 55 5.54 9.82 -21.06
C ARG A 55 6.33 9.80 -19.78
N VAL A 56 5.61 9.92 -18.66
CA VAL A 56 6.19 9.84 -17.33
C VAL A 56 5.58 8.62 -16.65
N VAL A 57 6.42 7.69 -16.21
CA VAL A 57 6.00 6.54 -15.42
C VAL A 57 6.60 6.64 -14.03
N THR A 58 5.75 6.82 -13.03
CA THR A 58 6.15 6.88 -11.63
C THR A 58 5.94 5.52 -11.00
N VAL A 59 7.03 4.88 -10.59
CA VAL A 59 7.02 3.57 -9.93
C VAL A 59 7.24 3.79 -8.43
N LEU A 60 6.29 3.34 -7.63
CA LEU A 60 6.31 3.44 -6.17
C LEU A 60 6.63 2.07 -5.55
N TYR A 61 7.64 2.03 -4.68
CA TYR A 61 8.08 0.83 -3.98
C TYR A 61 7.50 0.73 -2.57
N GLN A 62 7.62 -0.46 -1.94
CA GLN A 62 7.02 -0.75 -0.64
C GLN A 62 7.54 0.13 0.52
N ASP A 63 8.71 0.76 0.37
CA ASP A 63 9.27 1.73 1.30
C ASP A 63 8.88 3.18 0.96
N TYR A 64 8.02 3.38 -0.04
CA TYR A 64 7.58 4.66 -0.59
C TYR A 64 8.66 5.49 -1.30
N SER A 65 9.83 4.90 -1.58
CA SER A 65 10.75 5.48 -2.58
C SER A 65 10.16 5.36 -3.98
N GLN A 66 10.61 6.23 -4.89
CA GLN A 66 10.06 6.32 -6.25
C GLN A 66 11.15 6.23 -7.30
N THR A 67 10.85 5.55 -8.41
CA THR A 67 11.60 5.66 -9.66
C THR A 67 10.70 6.34 -10.69
N VAL A 68 11.09 7.51 -11.17
CA VAL A 68 10.38 8.26 -12.20
C VAL A 68 11.10 8.07 -13.52
N LEU A 69 10.42 7.43 -14.46
CA LEU A 69 10.91 7.19 -15.82
C LEU A 69 10.30 8.21 -16.76
N THR A 70 11.12 8.89 -17.55
CA THR A 70 10.64 9.83 -18.58
C THR A 70 11.06 9.33 -19.95
N ALA A 71 10.11 9.16 -20.85
CA ALA A 71 10.34 8.87 -22.26
C ALA A 71 9.90 10.06 -23.11
N ARG A 72 10.79 10.60 -23.94
CA ARG A 72 10.46 11.64 -24.92
C ARG A 72 10.77 11.13 -26.31
N TYR A 73 9.80 11.16 -27.21
CA TYR A 73 9.99 10.67 -28.58
C TYR A 73 9.08 11.36 -29.58
N ASP A 74 9.50 11.35 -30.85
CA ASP A 74 8.65 11.71 -31.98
C ASP A 74 7.83 10.48 -32.40
N PRO A 75 6.48 10.53 -32.43
CA PRO A 75 5.66 9.40 -32.84
C PRO A 75 5.91 8.95 -34.29
N TYR A 76 6.44 9.83 -35.15
CA TYR A 76 6.77 9.54 -36.54
C TYR A 76 8.24 9.11 -36.72
N ASN A 77 9.11 9.41 -35.76
CA ASN A 77 10.48 8.93 -35.71
C ASN A 77 10.84 8.40 -34.31
N VAL A 78 10.37 7.19 -34.02
CA VAL A 78 10.56 6.51 -32.74
C VAL A 78 12.00 6.02 -32.49
N SER A 79 12.93 6.22 -33.43
CA SER A 79 14.33 5.77 -33.27
C SER A 79 15.16 6.69 -32.39
N ASP A 80 14.75 7.96 -32.24
CA ASP A 80 15.41 9.00 -31.45
C ASP A 80 14.74 9.19 -30.08
N VAL A 81 14.42 8.08 -29.40
CA VAL A 81 13.81 8.14 -28.07
C VAL A 81 14.85 8.52 -27.02
N GLU A 82 14.50 9.50 -26.19
CA GLU A 82 15.25 9.85 -24.99
C GLU A 82 14.57 9.19 -23.80
N LEU A 83 15.30 8.32 -23.08
CA LEU A 83 14.84 7.76 -21.82
C LEU A 83 15.70 8.29 -20.66
N GLU A 84 15.04 8.79 -19.64
CA GLU A 84 15.64 9.26 -18.39
C GLU A 84 15.03 8.50 -17.22
N GLN A 85 15.81 8.28 -16.17
CA GLN A 85 15.30 7.84 -14.87
C GLN A 85 15.85 8.73 -13.76
N ARG A 86 15.02 9.00 -12.77
CA ARG A 86 15.43 9.64 -11.52
C ARG A 86 14.79 8.92 -10.34
N HIS A 87 15.39 9.08 -9.17
CA HIS A 87 14.91 8.44 -7.94
C HIS A 87 14.60 9.46 -6.87
N GLU A 88 13.50 9.25 -6.17
CA GLU A 88 13.07 10.06 -5.06
C GLU A 88 13.09 9.18 -3.79
N ALA A 89 13.71 9.70 -2.74
CA ALA A 89 13.75 9.02 -1.45
C ALA A 89 12.33 8.89 -0.86
N PRO A 90 12.10 7.95 0.05
CA PRO A 90 10.85 7.89 0.80
C PRO A 90 10.49 9.23 1.44
N PRO A 91 9.19 9.54 1.61
CA PRO A 91 8.77 10.71 2.37
C PRO A 91 9.39 10.71 3.76
N ARG A 92 9.66 11.91 4.27
CA ARG A 92 10.15 12.07 5.64
C ARG A 92 9.13 11.51 6.63
N ALA A 93 9.65 11.04 7.76
CA ALA A 93 8.82 10.62 8.88
C ALA A 93 7.87 11.76 9.28
N LEU A 94 6.60 11.41 9.46
CA LEU A 94 5.55 12.35 9.81
C LEU A 94 5.56 12.63 11.30
N ARG A 95 5.20 13.86 11.65
CA ARG A 95 4.89 14.19 13.03
C ARG A 95 3.52 13.63 13.42
N GLN A 96 3.27 13.54 14.72
CA GLN A 96 2.03 13.00 15.27
C GLN A 96 0.79 13.80 14.85
N ASP A 97 0.88 15.13 14.79
CA ASP A 97 -0.21 16.01 14.33
C ASP A 97 -0.60 15.72 12.88
N GLN A 98 0.38 15.50 12.00
CA GLN A 98 0.13 15.14 10.60
C GLN A 98 -0.49 13.74 10.48
N MET A 99 0.00 12.79 11.27
CA MET A 99 -0.59 11.44 11.33
C MET A 99 -2.05 11.50 11.78
N GLU A 100 -2.39 12.36 12.74
CA GLU A 100 -3.78 12.58 13.19
C GLU A 100 -4.64 13.23 12.10
N GLU A 101 -4.13 14.27 11.43
CA GLU A 101 -4.82 14.92 10.31
C GLU A 101 -5.19 13.93 9.19
N TYR A 102 -4.26 13.06 8.78
CA TYR A 102 -4.56 12.07 7.73
C TYR A 102 -5.50 10.96 8.20
N HIS A 103 -5.49 10.65 9.50
CA HIS A 103 -6.50 9.75 10.09
C HIS A 103 -7.90 10.39 10.02
N GLU A 104 -8.03 11.68 10.32
CA GLU A 104 -9.28 12.41 10.17
C GLU A 104 -9.77 12.41 8.72
N GLN A 105 -8.85 12.57 7.77
CA GLN A 105 -9.17 12.62 6.34
C GLN A 105 -9.72 11.29 5.79
N PHE A 106 -9.10 10.16 6.15
CA PHE A 106 -9.44 8.84 5.57
C PHE A 106 -9.87 7.78 6.58
N GLY A 107 -9.19 7.70 7.73
CA GLY A 107 -9.36 6.64 8.71
C GLY A 107 -10.80 6.51 9.23
N ARG A 108 -11.41 7.62 9.68
CA ARG A 108 -12.81 7.59 10.18
C ARG A 108 -13.79 7.04 9.14
N ARG A 109 -13.71 7.54 7.91
CA ARG A 109 -14.56 7.10 6.79
C ARG A 109 -14.32 5.62 6.46
N LEU A 110 -13.07 5.15 6.52
CA LEU A 110 -12.74 3.75 6.28
C LEU A 110 -13.30 2.83 7.38
N ALA A 111 -13.22 3.26 8.64
CA ALA A 111 -13.77 2.53 9.78
C ALA A 111 -15.30 2.38 9.68
N GLU A 112 -16.00 3.48 9.40
CA GLU A 112 -17.45 3.49 9.20
C GLU A 112 -17.86 2.61 8.00
N ALA A 113 -17.16 2.75 6.89
CA ALA A 113 -17.43 1.97 5.68
C ALA A 113 -17.15 0.47 5.90
N ALA A 114 -16.13 0.09 6.67
CA ALA A 114 -15.90 -1.32 7.00
C ALA A 114 -17.01 -1.87 7.90
N ALA A 115 -17.42 -1.11 8.93
CA ALA A 115 -18.49 -1.50 9.84
C ALA A 115 -19.83 -1.68 9.12
N SER A 116 -20.14 -0.83 8.13
CA SER A 116 -21.38 -0.92 7.34
C SER A 116 -21.44 -2.13 6.40
N ARG A 117 -20.33 -2.89 6.26
CA ARG A 117 -20.25 -4.08 5.40
C ARG A 117 -20.36 -5.39 6.17
N LYS A 118 -20.57 -5.34 7.49
CA LYS A 118 -20.75 -6.53 8.32
C LYS A 118 -21.73 -7.53 7.68
N ASP A 119 -21.35 -8.81 7.68
CA ASP A 119 -22.10 -9.94 7.14
C ASP A 119 -22.39 -9.89 5.62
N THR A 120 -21.78 -8.96 4.90
CA THR A 120 -21.80 -8.87 3.42
C THR A 120 -20.49 -9.36 2.80
N VAL A 121 -20.48 -9.67 1.51
CA VAL A 121 -19.26 -9.95 0.75
C VAL A 121 -18.88 -8.69 -0.01
N VAL A 122 -17.65 -8.20 0.15
CA VAL A 122 -17.17 -6.99 -0.54
C VAL A 122 -16.22 -7.38 -1.67
N GLY A 123 -16.42 -6.81 -2.86
CA GLY A 123 -15.60 -7.08 -4.03
C GLY A 123 -15.60 -8.57 -4.39
N ASP A 124 -14.42 -9.15 -4.55
CA ASP A 124 -14.21 -10.58 -4.83
C ASP A 124 -14.26 -11.48 -3.57
N GLY A 125 -14.50 -10.89 -2.39
CA GLY A 125 -14.51 -11.60 -1.11
C GLY A 125 -13.13 -11.93 -0.57
N THR A 126 -12.05 -11.44 -1.19
CA THR A 126 -10.68 -11.61 -0.69
C THR A 126 -10.32 -10.58 0.38
N PRO A 127 -9.32 -10.84 1.24
CA PRO A 127 -8.88 -9.85 2.24
C PRO A 127 -8.49 -8.52 1.58
N ARG A 128 -7.73 -8.58 0.47
CA ARG A 128 -7.32 -7.40 -0.28
C ARG A 128 -8.49 -6.70 -0.96
N GLY A 129 -9.44 -7.46 -1.51
CA GLY A 129 -10.66 -6.92 -2.13
C GLY A 129 -11.45 -6.01 -1.20
N LEU A 130 -11.52 -6.35 0.10
CA LEU A 130 -12.14 -5.49 1.11
C LEU A 130 -11.49 -4.11 1.14
N VAL A 131 -10.17 -4.06 1.33
CA VAL A 131 -9.43 -2.80 1.45
C VAL A 131 -9.53 -1.98 0.17
N LEU A 132 -9.37 -2.60 -1.00
CA LEU A 132 -9.41 -1.89 -2.28
C LEU A 132 -10.80 -1.27 -2.57
N GLU A 133 -11.89 -2.00 -2.29
CA GLU A 133 -13.25 -1.47 -2.48
C GLU A 133 -13.58 -0.35 -1.48
N LEU A 134 -13.09 -0.45 -0.24
CA LEU A 134 -13.30 0.60 0.76
C LEU A 134 -12.48 1.86 0.48
N LEU A 135 -11.30 1.73 -0.13
CA LEU A 135 -10.46 2.86 -0.55
C LEU A 135 -10.99 3.54 -1.82
N ARG A 136 -11.61 2.80 -2.75
CA ARG A 136 -12.09 3.31 -4.05
C ARG A 136 -12.88 4.64 -3.98
N PRO A 137 -13.85 4.84 -3.06
CA PRO A 137 -14.58 6.11 -2.97
C PRO A 137 -13.79 7.25 -2.31
N LEU A 138 -12.61 6.99 -1.74
CA LEU A 138 -11.78 7.98 -1.05
C LEU A 138 -10.84 8.67 -2.06
N LYS A 139 -11.38 9.67 -2.76
CA LYS A 139 -10.58 10.50 -3.68
C LYS A 139 -9.34 11.07 -2.98
N GLY A 140 -8.19 11.00 -3.65
CA GLY A 140 -6.92 11.47 -3.12
C GLY A 140 -6.24 10.52 -2.13
N ALA A 141 -6.84 9.39 -1.75
CA ALA A 141 -6.16 8.37 -0.97
C ALA A 141 -5.10 7.66 -1.81
N LEU A 142 -3.94 7.39 -1.20
CA LEU A 142 -2.87 6.62 -1.81
C LEU A 142 -3.27 5.14 -1.84
N TRP A 143 -3.14 4.52 -3.01
CA TRP A 143 -3.40 3.09 -3.18
C TRP A 143 -2.30 2.23 -2.53
N PRO A 144 -2.62 1.01 -2.10
CA PRO A 144 -1.61 0.09 -1.55
C PRO A 144 -0.51 -0.23 -2.55
N VAL A 145 0.73 -0.33 -2.06
CA VAL A 145 1.87 -0.77 -2.86
C VAL A 145 1.94 -2.30 -2.77
N GLY A 146 1.49 -2.95 -3.84
CA GLY A 146 1.38 -4.40 -3.90
C GLY A 146 0.45 -4.98 -2.83
N THR A 147 0.91 -6.04 -2.16
CA THR A 147 0.30 -6.59 -0.93
C THR A 147 1.08 -6.21 0.33
N ARG A 148 2.08 -5.33 0.17
CA ARG A 148 3.12 -5.14 1.18
C ARG A 148 2.96 -3.91 2.06
N SER A 149 2.47 -2.81 1.50
CA SER A 149 2.38 -1.53 2.19
C SER A 149 1.05 -0.83 1.90
N TYR A 150 0.47 -0.22 2.95
CA TYR A 150 -0.89 0.36 2.93
C TYR A 150 -0.93 1.81 3.43
N GLY A 151 0.22 2.44 3.61
CA GLY A 151 0.43 3.85 3.89
C GLY A 151 1.57 4.07 4.89
N ALA A 152 1.50 5.11 5.73
CA ALA A 152 2.54 5.38 6.71
C ALA A 152 2.50 4.34 7.85
N LEU A 153 3.66 3.84 8.27
CA LEU A 153 3.74 2.81 9.30
C LEU A 153 3.36 3.38 10.68
N VAL A 154 2.35 2.81 11.32
CA VAL A 154 1.90 3.16 12.68
C VAL A 154 2.49 2.21 13.71
N TYR A 155 2.50 0.91 13.39
CA TYR A 155 3.00 -0.14 14.26
C TYR A 155 3.61 -1.28 13.44
N SER A 156 4.68 -1.88 13.95
CA SER A 156 5.29 -3.08 13.39
C SER A 156 5.69 -4.04 14.50
N ASN A 157 5.39 -5.32 14.32
CA ASN A 157 5.78 -6.39 15.22
C ASN A 157 6.29 -7.59 14.42
N MET A 158 7.55 -7.96 14.65
CA MET A 158 8.20 -9.14 14.11
C MET A 158 8.33 -10.18 15.23
N ALA A 159 7.34 -11.06 15.34
CA ALA A 159 7.31 -12.16 16.32
C ALA A 159 7.62 -11.77 17.79
N ASN A 160 7.31 -10.53 18.20
CA ASN A 160 7.72 -9.90 19.47
C ASN A 160 9.24 -9.82 19.71
N ALA A 161 10.06 -10.19 18.72
CA ALA A 161 11.51 -9.98 18.75
C ALA A 161 11.88 -8.53 18.43
N SER A 162 11.04 -7.84 17.64
CA SER A 162 11.17 -6.41 17.36
C SER A 162 9.79 -5.78 17.23
N THR A 163 9.53 -4.80 18.09
CA THR A 163 8.29 -4.04 18.11
C THR A 163 8.60 -2.55 17.98
N GLN A 164 7.94 -1.89 17.03
CA GLN A 164 8.05 -0.46 16.79
C GLN A 164 6.66 0.13 16.80
N GLN A 165 6.50 1.24 17.51
CA GLN A 165 5.26 2.01 17.53
C GLN A 165 5.60 3.46 17.19
N HIS A 166 5.15 3.90 16.03
CA HIS A 166 5.41 5.25 15.49
C HIS A 166 4.27 6.22 15.82
N ASP A 167 3.07 5.70 16.06
CA ASP A 167 1.91 6.47 16.50
C ASP A 167 0.87 5.55 17.19
N ALA A 168 -0.23 6.11 17.72
CA ALA A 168 -1.36 5.35 18.21
C ALA A 168 -2.11 4.66 17.06
N ILE A 169 -2.46 3.39 17.26
CA ILE A 169 -3.34 2.63 16.39
C ILE A 169 -4.76 3.18 16.54
N ARG A 170 -5.41 3.53 15.43
CA ARG A 170 -6.76 4.10 15.41
C ARG A 170 -7.70 3.30 14.49
N PRO A 171 -9.02 3.38 14.68
CA PRO A 171 -9.99 2.78 13.76
C PRO A 171 -9.76 3.26 12.32
N GLY A 172 -9.88 2.35 11.35
CA GLY A 172 -9.63 2.66 9.95
C GLY A 172 -8.16 2.62 9.53
N ASP A 173 -7.21 2.47 10.46
CA ASP A 173 -5.86 2.03 10.08
C ASP A 173 -5.97 0.61 9.46
N ILE A 174 -5.06 0.27 8.54
CA ILE A 174 -5.05 -1.03 7.86
C ILE A 174 -4.04 -1.93 8.57
N MET A 175 -4.46 -3.13 8.98
CA MET A 175 -3.57 -4.14 9.54
C MET A 175 -3.22 -5.17 8.48
N SER A 176 -1.93 -5.45 8.30
CA SER A 176 -1.43 -6.55 7.48
C SER A 176 -0.75 -7.60 8.34
N ILE A 177 -1.01 -8.87 8.05
CA ILE A 177 -0.51 -10.04 8.78
C ILE A 177 0.17 -10.98 7.76
N ARG A 178 1.42 -11.37 8.00
CA ARG A 178 2.13 -12.34 7.15
C ARG A 178 2.81 -13.42 7.96
N ASN A 179 2.65 -14.66 7.50
CA ASN A 179 3.28 -15.85 8.07
C ASN A 179 3.12 -15.93 9.61
N ALA A 180 2.02 -15.40 10.13
CA ALA A 180 1.86 -15.15 11.55
C ALA A 180 1.26 -16.34 12.25
N LYS A 181 1.78 -16.62 13.44
CA LYS A 181 1.20 -17.57 14.38
C LYS A 181 0.92 -16.85 15.67
N PHE A 182 -0.35 -16.82 16.07
CA PHE A 182 -0.78 -16.31 17.37
C PHE A 182 -1.02 -17.49 18.30
N GLN A 183 -0.42 -17.46 19.48
CA GLN A 183 -0.66 -18.47 20.52
C GLN A 183 -0.74 -17.81 21.88
N GLY A 184 -1.86 -18.05 22.56
CA GLY A 184 -2.12 -17.44 23.85
C GLY A 184 -3.24 -18.12 24.59
N LYS A 185 -3.84 -17.37 25.51
CA LYS A 185 -4.98 -17.80 26.32
C LYS A 185 -6.15 -16.85 26.11
N HIS A 186 -7.35 -17.39 25.96
CA HIS A 186 -8.58 -16.63 25.78
C HIS A 186 -9.64 -16.99 26.83
N GLY A 187 -10.45 -16.01 27.20
CA GLY A 187 -11.64 -16.16 28.03
C GLY A 187 -11.34 -16.34 29.52
N PRO A 188 -12.39 -16.34 30.37
CA PRO A 188 -12.24 -16.49 31.83
C PRO A 188 -11.57 -17.79 32.25
N MET A 189 -11.77 -18.88 31.48
CA MET A 189 -11.18 -20.19 31.75
C MET A 189 -9.74 -20.35 31.22
N HIS A 190 -9.11 -19.27 30.70
CA HIS A 190 -7.74 -19.31 30.20
C HIS A 190 -7.47 -20.41 29.15
N ALA A 191 -8.47 -20.72 28.33
CA ALA A 191 -8.35 -21.74 27.29
C ALA A 191 -7.23 -21.38 26.32
N LYS A 192 -6.33 -22.32 26.04
CA LYS A 192 -5.24 -22.13 25.07
C LYS A 192 -5.83 -22.02 23.67
N TYR A 193 -5.26 -21.13 22.86
CA TYR A 193 -5.58 -21.05 21.43
C TYR A 193 -4.31 -20.96 20.60
N SER A 194 -4.41 -21.39 19.34
CA SER A 194 -3.38 -21.25 18.32
C SER A 194 -4.07 -20.91 17.00
N ALA A 195 -3.66 -19.82 16.36
CA ALA A 195 -4.21 -19.38 15.08
C ALA A 195 -3.07 -19.04 14.11
N GLU A 196 -3.16 -19.55 12.89
CA GLU A 196 -2.23 -19.21 11.80
C GLU A 196 -2.94 -18.29 10.81
N VAL A 197 -2.32 -17.16 10.48
CA VAL A 197 -2.90 -16.10 9.66
C VAL A 197 -1.82 -15.51 8.76
N GLY A 198 -2.19 -15.10 7.54
CA GLY A 198 -1.23 -14.53 6.59
C GLY A 198 -0.43 -15.58 5.80
N LYS A 199 -1.05 -16.74 5.52
CA LYS A 199 -0.58 -17.72 4.52
C LYS A 199 -1.75 -18.15 3.62
N PRO A 200 -2.07 -17.42 2.53
CA PRO A 200 -1.36 -16.25 1.98
C PRO A 200 -1.56 -14.96 2.79
N ASP A 201 -0.80 -13.90 2.48
CA ASP A 201 -0.87 -12.56 3.09
C ASP A 201 -2.31 -12.12 3.38
N HIS A 202 -2.54 -11.64 4.60
CA HIS A 202 -3.88 -11.26 5.07
C HIS A 202 -3.92 -9.80 5.48
N VAL A 203 -5.08 -9.16 5.25
CA VAL A 203 -5.30 -7.76 5.64
C VAL A 203 -6.69 -7.54 6.20
N ALA A 204 -6.79 -6.56 7.08
CA ALA A 204 -8.02 -6.20 7.78
C ALA A 204 -8.04 -4.69 8.09
N VAL A 205 -9.22 -4.12 8.30
CA VAL A 205 -9.39 -2.72 8.71
C VAL A 205 -9.56 -2.67 10.22
N VAL A 206 -8.72 -1.92 10.94
CA VAL A 206 -8.82 -1.77 12.40
C VAL A 206 -10.19 -1.20 12.77
N ALA A 207 -10.89 -1.87 13.67
CA ALA A 207 -12.14 -1.41 14.26
C ALA A 207 -11.88 -0.74 15.61
N GLU A 208 -11.06 -1.36 16.46
CA GLU A 208 -10.75 -0.87 17.81
C GLU A 208 -9.33 -1.29 18.22
N TRP A 209 -8.72 -0.48 19.09
CA TRP A 209 -7.43 -0.77 19.72
C TRP A 209 -7.56 -0.69 21.24
N ASP A 210 -7.25 -1.79 21.92
CA ASP A 210 -7.12 -1.86 23.38
C ASP A 210 -5.62 -1.88 23.72
N GLY A 211 -5.07 -0.70 24.03
CA GLY A 211 -3.65 -0.52 24.32
C GLY A 211 -3.18 -1.25 25.57
N THR A 212 -4.06 -1.49 26.54
CA THR A 212 -3.76 -2.22 27.78
C THR A 212 -3.64 -3.71 27.52
N LYS A 213 -4.50 -4.27 26.67
CA LYS A 213 -4.46 -5.70 26.31
C LYS A 213 -3.61 -5.98 25.07
N LYS A 214 -2.99 -4.95 24.49
CA LYS A 214 -2.32 -4.97 23.19
C LYS A 214 -3.15 -5.70 22.14
N LYS A 215 -4.45 -5.41 22.08
CA LYS A 215 -5.43 -6.16 21.28
C LYS A 215 -6.07 -5.27 20.23
N VAL A 216 -5.97 -5.70 18.98
CA VAL A 216 -6.66 -5.10 17.83
C VAL A 216 -7.94 -5.88 17.58
N ARG A 217 -9.08 -5.19 17.44
CA ARG A 217 -10.24 -5.75 16.75
C ARG A 217 -10.24 -5.21 15.34
N ALA A 218 -10.47 -6.06 14.35
CA ALA A 218 -10.41 -5.66 12.94
C ALA A 218 -11.51 -6.32 12.12
N TRP A 219 -12.01 -5.58 11.13
CA TRP A 219 -12.89 -6.08 10.08
C TRP A 219 -12.07 -6.81 9.03
N GLU A 220 -12.30 -8.11 8.90
CA GLU A 220 -11.66 -8.96 7.91
C GLU A 220 -12.69 -9.70 7.05
N GLN A 221 -12.26 -10.17 5.88
CA GLN A 221 -12.99 -11.15 5.09
C GLN A 221 -11.99 -12.09 4.40
N GLY A 222 -12.46 -13.22 3.90
CA GLY A 222 -11.70 -14.12 3.03
C GLY A 222 -10.79 -15.13 3.73
N ARG A 223 -10.70 -15.10 5.07
CA ARG A 223 -9.93 -16.09 5.85
C ARG A 223 -10.76 -17.33 6.18
N GLU A 224 -11.77 -17.17 7.04
CA GLU A 224 -12.69 -18.26 7.42
C GLU A 224 -14.05 -18.16 6.69
N SER A 225 -14.41 -16.96 6.24
CA SER A 225 -15.63 -16.67 5.50
C SER A 225 -15.38 -15.57 4.50
N LYS A 226 -16.05 -15.61 3.34
CA LYS A 226 -16.05 -14.50 2.38
C LYS A 226 -16.80 -13.26 2.89
N LYS A 227 -17.60 -13.40 3.95
CA LYS A 227 -18.34 -12.28 4.54
C LYS A 227 -17.44 -11.48 5.47
N VAL A 228 -17.63 -10.16 5.49
CA VAL A 228 -16.96 -9.26 6.42
C VAL A 228 -17.40 -9.57 7.85
N LYS A 229 -16.43 -9.89 8.69
CA LYS A 229 -16.61 -10.19 10.11
C LYS A 229 -15.56 -9.47 10.93
N MET A 230 -15.81 -9.36 12.22
CA MET A 230 -14.88 -8.74 13.15
C MET A 230 -14.14 -9.82 13.93
N GLU A 231 -12.82 -9.78 13.86
CA GLU A 231 -11.94 -10.68 14.59
C GLU A 231 -11.03 -9.92 15.57
N SER A 232 -10.50 -10.63 16.56
CA SER A 232 -9.62 -10.06 17.59
C SER A 232 -8.23 -10.67 17.55
N PHE A 233 -7.21 -9.83 17.53
CA PHE A 233 -5.81 -10.22 17.51
C PHE A 233 -5.08 -9.57 18.69
N LYS A 234 -4.60 -10.40 19.63
CA LYS A 234 -3.67 -9.96 20.67
C LYS A 234 -2.26 -9.94 20.09
N LEU A 235 -1.66 -8.76 19.97
CA LEU A 235 -0.36 -8.60 19.32
C LEU A 235 0.77 -9.25 20.14
N ASP A 236 0.65 -9.29 21.47
CA ASP A 236 1.61 -9.97 22.37
C ASP A 236 1.54 -11.50 22.27
N ASP A 237 0.46 -12.05 21.72
CA ASP A 237 0.32 -13.48 21.45
C ASP A 237 1.03 -13.89 20.14
N LEU A 238 1.63 -12.97 19.40
CA LEU A 238 2.43 -13.27 18.20
C LEU A 238 3.67 -14.11 18.57
N ARG A 239 3.83 -15.26 17.92
CA ARG A 239 4.98 -16.19 18.13
C ARG A 239 5.90 -16.31 16.92
N SER A 240 5.38 -16.06 15.72
CA SER A 240 6.14 -16.01 14.48
C SER A 240 5.47 -15.08 13.49
N GLY A 241 6.17 -14.70 12.42
CA GLY A 241 5.66 -13.85 11.34
C GLY A 241 5.66 -12.37 11.69
N GLU A 242 4.93 -11.58 10.90
CA GLU A 242 4.83 -10.13 11.07
C GLU A 242 3.38 -9.66 11.17
N VAL A 243 3.18 -8.63 12.00
CA VAL A 243 1.99 -7.79 11.99
C VAL A 243 2.44 -6.35 11.80
N LYS A 244 1.88 -5.65 10.81
CA LYS A 244 2.07 -4.22 10.61
C LYS A 244 0.73 -3.52 10.54
N ILE A 245 0.69 -2.28 11.00
CA ILE A 245 -0.49 -1.42 10.95
C ILE A 245 -0.09 -0.12 10.29
N TRP A 246 -0.93 0.33 9.36
CA TRP A 246 -0.66 1.39 8.42
C TRP A 246 -1.75 2.44 8.48
N ARG A 247 -1.36 3.71 8.46
CA ARG A 247 -2.26 4.82 8.24
C ARG A 247 -2.45 5.03 6.76
N VAL A 248 -3.69 5.09 6.28
CA VAL A 248 -3.98 5.51 4.90
C VAL A 248 -3.54 6.96 4.72
N MET A 249 -2.79 7.21 3.65
CA MET A 249 -2.15 8.50 3.38
C MET A 249 -2.76 9.16 2.15
N PRO A 250 -2.74 10.50 2.06
CA PRO A 250 -3.08 11.17 0.81
C PRO A 250 -1.95 11.00 -0.21
N ARG A 251 -2.30 11.12 -1.49
CA ARG A 251 -1.34 11.21 -2.61
C ARG A 251 -0.33 12.35 -2.43
N SER A 252 -0.76 13.47 -1.85
CA SER A 252 0.11 14.61 -1.55
C SER A 252 1.24 14.30 -0.58
N TRP A 253 1.16 13.20 0.19
CA TRP A 253 2.27 12.72 1.02
C TRP A 253 3.50 12.32 0.19
N LEU A 254 3.28 11.87 -1.05
CA LEU A 254 4.31 11.58 -2.05
C LEU A 254 4.64 12.79 -2.95
N GLY A 255 4.01 13.94 -2.72
CA GLY A 255 4.06 15.08 -3.65
C GLY A 255 3.24 14.88 -4.92
N TRP A 256 2.34 13.89 -4.96
CA TRP A 256 1.47 13.64 -6.11
C TRP A 256 0.18 14.46 -6.03
N ASP A 257 -0.41 14.72 -7.20
CA ASP A 257 -1.69 15.41 -7.31
C ASP A 257 -2.84 14.60 -6.70
N SER A 258 -3.92 15.28 -6.31
CA SER A 258 -5.08 14.65 -5.66
C SER A 258 -5.91 13.72 -6.56
N GLN A 259 -5.67 13.73 -7.87
CA GLN A 259 -6.28 12.83 -8.85
C GLN A 259 -5.18 12.01 -9.56
N PRO A 260 -5.34 10.69 -9.72
CA PRO A 260 -4.67 9.92 -10.76
C PRO A 260 -5.34 10.12 -12.13
#